data_AF-B4PDM3-F1
#
_entry.id   AF-B4PDM3-F1
#
_cell.length_a   1.000
_cell.length_b   1.000
_cell.length_c   1.000
_cell.angle_alpha   90.00
_cell.angle_beta   90.00
_cell.angle_gamma   90.00
#
_symmetry.space_group_name_H-M   'P 1'
#
loop_
_entity.id
_entity.type
_entity.pdbx_description
1 polymer ?
#
loop_
_entity_poly.entity_id
_entity_poly.type
_entity_poly.pdbx_seq_one_letter_code
_entity_poly.pdbx_strand_id
1 'polypeptide(L)'
;MQSTSSTSSGSCSRPLEGSTLNSGGSAENVAREGGSGEDSVGIGDENPSGSSAATNGHDSKHNGFIVNNGSSSRIVDGENNRENTSYSGVQLDKSNQEIIRLIGQYLHDVGLDKSVQTLMLESGCYLEHPSATKFREHVLMGDWSKADSDLKDLEPLIDNGKLATITEMKFILLEQKYLEHLDDGNPLDALHVLRSELTPLQHNITRVHQLSSYMMCSTNQDLYQRAKWEGKGILSRALVMERLQTFMPPSVMMSPRRLRTLLQQAVELQSQHCPCHDMAWETNLETVSLLTDHCCTTDGFPMQTIQILTDHCDEVWFCKFSPDGLKLATGSKDSTVIIWDVDPYKLTLKHRRVLDGQAQLSVSFVSWSPDSKLILVGGTEDSHELYIWNVDDGKLVVKFSQSLEDSLACGAFSRDGARFVCGGQKGQLYLCDLNGTIVDSWEGVRVNSIAFRADNKTILAADNHYRIRGYNFDSPRSDFDILREPHPIMTFSINSADRLALLNVSNQGLHLWDIEDKCLVRRFQGIRQSNFAIHSCFGGVNESFVASGSEDKVVYIWHIKREEPLAKLAGHTKTVNCVSWNPVYPSLLASASDDATVRIWGPKPNGSSATTESDDCSSSSSSSSWNMT
;
A
#
# COMPACT_ATOMS: atom_id res chain seq x y z
N MET A 1 70.80 -26.95 32.13
CA MET A 1 71.36 -27.44 30.86
C MET A 1 70.90 -26.45 29.79
N GLN A 2 71.75 -25.45 29.47
CA GLN A 2 72.48 -25.31 28.19
C GLN A 2 71.53 -25.37 26.98
N SER A 3 71.45 -24.44 26.03
CA SER A 3 72.38 -23.44 25.46
C SER A 3 71.60 -22.65 24.36
N THR A 4 71.60 -21.30 24.34
CA THR A 4 72.27 -20.37 23.36
C THR A 4 72.22 -20.80 21.88
N SER A 5 71.78 -20.00 20.89
CA SER A 5 72.47 -18.82 20.27
C SER A 5 71.54 -18.10 19.23
N SER A 6 71.32 -16.77 19.28
CA SER A 6 71.93 -15.66 18.47
C SER A 6 71.99 -15.89 16.95
N THR A 7 71.47 -15.04 16.06
CA THR A 7 71.97 -13.70 15.59
C THR A 7 70.88 -13.03 14.70
N SER A 8 70.45 -11.76 14.85
CA SER A 8 71.04 -10.45 14.49
C SER A 8 71.41 -10.20 13.02
N SER A 9 70.62 -9.38 12.31
CA SER A 9 71.12 -8.27 11.48
C SER A 9 69.96 -7.36 11.04
N GLY A 10 70.12 -6.05 11.27
CA GLY A 10 69.24 -5.00 10.75
C GLY A 10 69.87 -4.27 9.57
N SER A 11 69.07 -3.48 8.85
CA SER A 11 69.48 -2.19 8.30
C SER A 11 68.29 -1.44 7.68
N CYS A 12 68.19 -0.16 8.03
CA CYS A 12 67.32 0.85 7.42
C CYS A 12 67.85 1.29 6.06
N SER A 13 66.97 1.73 5.13
CA SER A 13 67.05 3.04 4.46
C SER A 13 66.04 3.20 3.29
N ARG A 14 65.04 4.06 3.51
CA ARG A 14 64.55 5.22 2.71
C ARG A 14 64.27 5.15 1.17
N PRO A 15 63.43 6.09 0.67
CA PRO A 15 62.62 5.95 -0.54
C PRO A 15 63.26 6.57 -1.79
N LEU A 16 62.70 6.27 -2.97
CA LEU A 16 63.05 6.91 -4.24
C LEU A 16 61.80 7.49 -4.91
N GLU A 17 61.81 8.82 -5.03
CA GLU A 17 61.08 9.59 -6.04
C GLU A 17 61.82 9.55 -7.38
N GLY A 18 61.09 9.91 -8.45
CA GLY A 18 61.61 10.28 -9.78
C GLY A 18 61.19 9.28 -10.85
N SER A 19 60.70 9.67 -12.03
CA SER A 19 60.57 10.97 -12.66
C SER A 19 59.75 10.80 -13.93
N THR A 20 59.04 11.86 -14.31
CA THR A 20 58.48 12.18 -15.62
C THR A 20 59.30 11.70 -16.82
N LEU A 21 58.62 11.24 -17.89
CA LEU A 21 58.98 11.60 -19.26
C LEU A 21 57.77 11.47 -20.19
N ASN A 22 57.63 12.51 -20.99
CA ASN A 22 56.59 12.86 -21.94
C ASN A 22 57.06 12.45 -23.35
N SER A 23 56.19 11.96 -24.22
CA SER A 23 56.26 12.11 -25.70
C SER A 23 55.06 11.39 -26.34
N GLY A 24 54.18 12.14 -27.00
CA GLY A 24 54.02 12.12 -28.47
C GLY A 24 53.00 11.06 -28.89
N GLY A 25 51.84 11.33 -29.49
CA GLY A 25 51.49 12.41 -30.41
C GLY A 25 51.09 11.76 -31.73
N SER A 26 49.80 11.75 -32.05
CA SER A 26 49.29 11.70 -33.43
C SER A 26 47.80 12.05 -33.46
N ALA A 27 47.54 13.12 -34.21
CA ALA A 27 46.25 13.66 -34.57
C ALA A 27 45.78 13.09 -35.93
N GLU A 28 44.66 13.64 -36.41
CA GLU A 28 43.95 13.44 -37.69
C GLU A 28 42.72 12.52 -37.59
N ASN A 29 41.54 12.82 -38.14
CA ASN A 29 41.00 13.97 -38.88
C ASN A 29 39.45 13.83 -38.88
N VAL A 30 38.70 14.90 -38.60
CA VAL A 30 37.82 15.64 -39.53
C VAL A 30 36.64 14.85 -40.14
N ALA A 31 35.41 15.27 -39.81
CA ALA A 31 34.41 15.70 -40.79
C ALA A 31 33.29 16.53 -40.11
N ARG A 32 33.14 17.77 -40.59
CA ARG A 32 32.03 18.70 -40.40
C ARG A 32 31.04 18.53 -41.56
N GLU A 33 29.76 18.73 -41.30
CA GLU A 33 28.77 19.53 -42.08
C GLU A 33 27.62 19.86 -41.09
N GLY A 34 26.98 21.03 -40.98
CA GLY A 34 27.06 22.29 -41.72
C GLY A 34 25.66 22.87 -42.01
N GLY A 35 25.23 23.88 -41.23
CA GLY A 35 24.25 24.95 -41.59
C GLY A 35 22.76 24.58 -41.63
N SER A 36 21.76 25.46 -41.51
CA SER A 36 21.61 26.91 -41.26
C SER A 36 20.09 27.22 -41.37
N GLY A 37 19.45 28.01 -40.49
CA GLY A 37 19.14 29.45 -40.64
C GLY A 37 17.78 29.73 -39.94
N GLU A 38 17.69 30.65 -38.98
CA GLU A 38 17.21 32.07 -39.09
C GLU A 38 15.73 32.16 -39.52
N ASP A 39 14.82 32.76 -38.75
CA ASP A 39 14.65 34.22 -38.64
C ASP A 39 13.98 34.72 -37.34
N SER A 40 14.38 35.94 -36.99
CA SER A 40 13.94 36.85 -35.92
C SER A 40 12.74 37.72 -36.30
N VAL A 41 11.90 38.14 -35.33
CA VAL A 41 11.38 39.53 -35.19
C VAL A 41 11.03 39.79 -33.70
N GLY A 42 11.46 40.94 -33.16
CA GLY A 42 11.09 41.44 -31.84
C GLY A 42 10.26 42.74 -31.89
N ILE A 43 10.25 43.45 -30.74
CA ILE A 43 9.57 44.72 -30.38
C ILE A 43 8.18 44.48 -29.76
N GLY A 44 7.83 45.00 -28.57
CA GLY A 44 8.52 45.88 -27.62
C GLY A 44 7.47 46.53 -26.68
N ASP A 45 7.87 46.71 -25.42
CA ASP A 45 7.48 47.69 -24.39
C ASP A 45 6.00 47.97 -24.01
N GLU A 46 5.67 47.83 -22.71
CA GLU A 46 5.54 48.97 -21.77
C GLU A 46 5.34 48.50 -20.31
N ASN A 47 5.67 49.41 -19.39
CA ASN A 47 6.22 49.15 -18.05
C ASN A 47 5.20 49.58 -16.94
N PRO A 48 5.55 49.91 -15.67
CA PRO A 48 5.21 49.11 -14.48
C PRO A 48 4.38 49.86 -13.40
N SER A 49 3.97 49.15 -12.34
CA SER A 49 3.74 49.62 -10.94
C SER A 49 2.81 48.62 -10.24
N GLY A 50 2.88 48.28 -8.95
CA GLY A 50 3.73 48.64 -7.82
C GLY A 50 3.17 47.91 -6.59
N SER A 51 4.05 47.51 -5.67
CA SER A 51 3.83 47.22 -4.24
C SER A 51 2.54 46.52 -3.77
N SER A 52 2.70 45.40 -3.04
CA SER A 52 2.61 45.36 -1.56
C SER A 52 2.19 43.97 -1.04
N ALA A 53 2.75 43.64 0.12
CA ALA A 53 2.42 42.48 0.92
C ALA A 53 1.00 42.57 1.51
N ALA A 54 0.39 41.40 1.78
CA ALA A 54 -0.22 41.01 3.06
C ALA A 54 -1.44 40.08 2.90
N THR A 55 -1.42 39.00 3.70
CA THR A 55 -2.51 38.49 4.57
C THR A 55 -3.86 38.05 4.00
N ASN A 56 -4.22 36.81 4.34
CA ASN A 56 -5.52 36.26 4.73
C ASN A 56 -6.79 37.03 4.35
N GLY A 57 -7.73 36.34 3.71
CA GLY A 57 -9.10 36.82 3.55
C GLY A 57 -10.03 35.77 2.98
N HIS A 58 -10.62 34.98 3.87
CA HIS A 58 -11.84 34.21 3.65
C HIS A 58 -12.93 35.15 3.12
N ASP A 59 -13.50 34.91 1.94
CA ASP A 59 -14.74 35.58 1.57
C ASP A 59 -15.60 34.76 0.62
N SER A 60 -16.65 34.21 1.22
CA SER A 60 -17.88 33.72 0.64
C SER A 60 -18.53 34.76 -0.27
N LYS A 61 -18.64 34.48 -1.57
CA LYS A 61 -19.49 35.24 -2.50
C LYS A 61 -20.61 34.38 -3.08
N HIS A 62 -21.77 34.58 -2.45
CA HIS A 62 -23.11 34.68 -3.04
C HIS A 62 -23.42 33.95 -4.35
N ASN A 63 -24.36 33.01 -4.23
CA ASN A 63 -25.33 32.64 -5.26
C ASN A 63 -26.07 33.90 -5.75
N GLY A 64 -25.70 34.38 -6.93
CA GLY A 64 -26.45 35.39 -7.67
C GLY A 64 -27.36 34.73 -8.70
N PHE A 65 -28.67 34.72 -8.44
CA PHE A 65 -29.69 34.49 -9.46
C PHE A 65 -29.62 35.62 -10.49
N ILE A 66 -29.24 35.30 -11.73
CA ILE A 66 -29.34 36.22 -12.86
C ILE A 66 -30.64 35.91 -13.61
N VAL A 67 -31.63 36.80 -13.48
CA VAL A 67 -32.81 36.82 -14.33
C VAL A 67 -32.45 37.60 -15.59
N ASN A 68 -32.37 36.92 -16.74
CA ASN A 68 -32.26 37.58 -18.04
C ASN A 68 -33.51 37.31 -18.87
N ASN A 69 -34.35 38.35 -19.00
CA ASN A 69 -35.42 38.41 -19.99
C ASN A 69 -34.81 38.69 -21.37
N GLY A 70 -34.85 37.71 -22.26
CA GLY A 70 -34.43 37.82 -23.65
C GLY A 70 -35.34 37.02 -24.55
N SER A 71 -36.31 37.70 -25.14
CA SER A 71 -37.28 37.18 -26.12
C SER A 71 -36.60 36.62 -27.38
N SER A 72 -36.93 35.38 -27.75
CA SER A 72 -36.85 34.91 -29.14
C SER A 72 -37.86 33.80 -29.42
N SER A 73 -38.43 33.89 -30.61
CA SER A 73 -39.71 33.37 -31.09
C SER A 73 -39.88 31.85 -31.09
N ARG A 74 -41.02 31.38 -30.58
CA ARG A 74 -41.59 30.05 -30.85
C ARG A 74 -42.29 30.04 -32.20
N ILE A 75 -42.01 29.03 -33.01
CA ILE A 75 -42.91 28.55 -34.07
C ILE A 75 -43.83 27.52 -33.42
N VAL A 76 -45.13 27.68 -33.66
CA VAL A 76 -46.24 26.92 -33.08
C VAL A 76 -46.75 25.94 -34.13
N ASP A 77 -46.99 24.69 -33.72
CA ASP A 77 -48.00 23.73 -34.22
C ASP A 77 -48.08 22.64 -33.12
N GLY A 78 -49.21 22.16 -32.60
CA GLY A 78 -50.63 22.45 -32.71
C GLY A 78 -51.34 21.65 -31.58
N GLU A 79 -52.25 22.32 -30.89
CA GLU A 79 -53.38 21.87 -30.06
C GLU A 79 -53.37 20.50 -29.34
N ASN A 80 -53.31 20.54 -28.00
CA ASN A 80 -54.34 19.91 -27.17
C ASN A 80 -54.38 20.49 -25.74
N ASN A 81 -55.55 20.98 -25.34
CA ASN A 81 -55.87 21.58 -24.05
C ASN A 81 -55.70 20.60 -22.88
N ARG A 82 -54.79 20.89 -21.94
CA ARG A 82 -54.97 20.69 -20.49
C ARG A 82 -54.23 21.80 -19.73
N GLU A 83 -54.84 22.25 -18.64
CA GLU A 83 -54.48 23.41 -17.82
C GLU A 83 -52.97 23.49 -17.51
N ASN A 84 -52.28 24.49 -18.08
CA ASN A 84 -50.87 24.77 -17.85
C ASN A 84 -50.70 25.59 -16.57
N THR A 85 -50.49 24.93 -15.44
CA THR A 85 -49.74 25.53 -14.32
C THR A 85 -48.29 25.65 -14.76
N SER A 86 -47.90 26.84 -15.26
CA SER A 86 -46.53 27.12 -15.70
C SER A 86 -45.59 27.27 -14.50
N TYR A 87 -45.05 26.16 -14.02
CA TYR A 87 -43.89 26.20 -13.12
C TYR A 87 -42.67 26.60 -13.95
N SER A 88 -42.07 27.76 -13.63
CA SER A 88 -40.80 28.19 -14.22
C SER A 88 -39.69 27.28 -13.68
N GLY A 89 -39.37 26.21 -14.41
CA GLY A 89 -38.28 25.30 -14.04
C GLY A 89 -36.97 26.07 -13.86
N VAL A 90 -36.24 25.75 -12.79
CA VAL A 90 -34.92 26.33 -12.53
C VAL A 90 -33.96 25.90 -13.65
N GLN A 91 -33.29 26.86 -14.30
CA GLN A 91 -32.31 26.56 -15.33
C GLN A 91 -31.04 26.02 -14.65
N LEU A 92 -30.78 24.71 -14.80
CA LEU A 92 -29.71 23.99 -14.11
C LEU A 92 -28.60 23.60 -15.08
N ASP A 93 -27.34 23.80 -14.67
CA ASP A 93 -26.17 23.28 -15.37
C ASP A 93 -26.13 21.75 -15.35
N LYS A 94 -25.39 21.16 -16.30
CA LYS A 94 -25.30 19.69 -16.47
C LYS A 94 -24.93 18.96 -15.18
N SER A 95 -23.97 19.48 -14.40
CA SER A 95 -23.56 18.90 -13.12
C SER A 95 -24.69 18.91 -12.09
N ASN A 96 -25.43 20.00 -11.98
CA ASN A 96 -26.55 20.11 -11.05
C ASN A 96 -27.71 19.18 -11.45
N GLN A 97 -27.95 18.99 -12.75
CA GLN A 97 -28.93 18.01 -13.23
C GLN A 97 -28.53 16.57 -12.84
N GLU A 98 -27.25 16.22 -12.98
CA GLU A 98 -26.72 14.91 -12.57
C GLU A 98 -26.82 14.70 -11.05
N ILE A 99 -26.51 15.72 -10.24
CA ILE A 99 -26.64 15.69 -8.78
C ILE A 99 -28.10 15.50 -8.36
N ILE A 100 -29.04 16.25 -8.96
CA ILE A 100 -30.47 16.14 -8.65
C ILE A 100 -30.99 14.75 -9.01
N ARG A 101 -30.54 14.18 -10.13
CA ARG A 101 -30.87 12.79 -10.49
C ARG A 101 -30.35 11.79 -9.45
N LEU A 102 -29.09 11.93 -9.00
CA LEU A 102 -28.52 11.08 -7.94
C LEU A 102 -29.30 11.17 -6.62
N ILE A 103 -29.65 12.39 -6.19
CA ILE A 103 -30.46 12.61 -4.99
C ILE A 103 -31.85 12.00 -5.17
N GLY A 104 -32.47 12.23 -6.33
CA GLY A 104 -33.78 11.66 -6.67
C GLY A 104 -33.79 10.14 -6.62
N GLN A 105 -32.74 9.48 -7.14
CA GLN A 105 -32.59 8.03 -7.09
C GLN A 105 -32.50 7.54 -5.64
N TYR A 106 -31.66 8.17 -4.82
CA TYR A 106 -31.52 7.79 -3.42
C TYR A 106 -32.84 7.97 -2.64
N LEU A 107 -33.54 9.08 -2.83
CA LEU A 107 -34.83 9.32 -2.20
C LEU A 107 -35.89 8.30 -2.64
N HIS A 108 -35.89 7.90 -3.92
CA HIS A 108 -36.76 6.84 -4.42
C HIS A 108 -36.44 5.47 -3.79
N ASP A 109 -35.15 5.11 -3.71
CA ASP A 109 -34.69 3.86 -3.10
C ASP A 109 -35.04 3.78 -1.59
N VAL A 110 -35.09 4.92 -0.90
CA VAL A 110 -35.52 5.03 0.51
C VAL A 110 -37.06 5.01 0.67
N GLY A 111 -37.82 5.19 -0.41
CA GLY A 111 -39.29 5.19 -0.41
C GLY A 111 -39.94 6.57 -0.22
N LEU A 112 -39.20 7.66 -0.45
CA LEU A 112 -39.69 9.04 -0.36
C LEU A 112 -40.25 9.56 -1.69
N ASP A 113 -41.16 8.79 -2.30
CA ASP A 113 -41.63 9.01 -3.67
C ASP A 113 -42.30 10.38 -3.90
N LYS A 114 -43.04 10.88 -2.90
CA LYS A 114 -43.68 12.21 -2.99
C LYS A 114 -42.66 13.32 -3.13
N SER A 115 -41.57 13.24 -2.36
CA SER A 115 -40.49 14.22 -2.40
C SER A 115 -39.76 14.18 -3.75
N VAL A 116 -39.58 12.98 -4.31
CA VAL A 116 -38.99 12.82 -5.65
C VAL A 116 -39.86 13.46 -6.72
N GLN A 117 -41.18 13.22 -6.70
CA GLN A 117 -42.09 13.82 -7.68
C GLN A 117 -42.05 15.35 -7.63
N THR A 118 -42.10 15.94 -6.43
CA THR A 118 -41.97 17.40 -6.26
C THR A 118 -40.61 17.91 -6.75
N LEU A 119 -39.51 17.24 -6.38
CA LEU A 119 -38.16 17.62 -6.79
C LEU A 119 -37.99 17.59 -8.33
N MET A 120 -38.51 16.55 -8.99
CA MET A 120 -38.43 16.40 -10.44
C MET A 120 -39.29 17.45 -11.16
N LEU A 121 -40.46 17.78 -10.61
CA LEU A 121 -41.32 18.85 -11.15
C LEU A 121 -40.68 20.23 -11.02
N GLU A 122 -40.09 20.55 -9.86
CA GLU A 122 -39.46 21.85 -9.61
C GLU A 122 -38.15 22.05 -10.40
N SER A 123 -37.35 20.98 -10.51
CA SER A 123 -36.08 21.00 -11.24
C SER A 123 -36.22 20.84 -12.75
N GLY A 124 -37.39 20.40 -13.24
CA GLY A 124 -37.58 20.01 -14.65
C GLY A 124 -36.72 18.81 -15.08
N CYS A 125 -36.14 18.08 -14.13
CA CYS A 125 -35.33 16.89 -14.39
C CYS A 125 -36.21 15.64 -14.41
N TYR A 126 -35.82 14.66 -15.23
CA TYR A 126 -36.39 13.32 -15.19
C TYR A 126 -35.40 12.36 -14.55
N LEU A 127 -35.89 11.49 -13.67
CA LEU A 127 -35.10 10.44 -13.02
C LEU A 127 -34.67 9.37 -14.03
N GLU A 128 -35.62 8.96 -14.87
CA GLU A 128 -35.47 7.95 -15.92
C GLU A 128 -36.10 8.50 -17.21
N HIS A 129 -35.63 8.02 -18.36
CA HIS A 129 -36.33 8.30 -19.62
C HIS A 129 -37.72 7.64 -19.59
N PRO A 130 -38.80 8.29 -20.07
CA PRO A 130 -40.16 7.73 -20.01
C PRO A 130 -40.31 6.33 -20.61
N SER A 131 -39.60 6.04 -21.71
CA SER A 131 -39.56 4.70 -22.31
C SER A 131 -38.89 3.66 -21.40
N ALA A 132 -37.87 4.06 -20.63
CA ALA A 132 -37.18 3.18 -19.68
C ALA A 132 -38.05 2.89 -18.46
N THR A 133 -38.84 3.88 -18.01
CA THR A 133 -39.82 3.69 -16.92
C THR A 133 -40.91 2.69 -17.32
N LYS A 134 -41.48 2.81 -18.53
CA LYS A 134 -42.46 1.82 -19.05
C LYS A 134 -41.87 0.41 -19.13
N PHE A 135 -40.66 0.30 -19.67
CA PHE A 135 -39.95 -0.97 -19.74
C PHE A 135 -39.76 -1.59 -18.35
N ARG A 136 -39.28 -0.80 -17.38
CA ARG A 136 -39.08 -1.22 -15.99
C ARG A 136 -40.39 -1.68 -15.34
N GLU A 137 -41.47 -0.93 -15.52
CA GLU A 137 -42.80 -1.30 -15.01
C GLU A 137 -43.27 -2.64 -15.59
N HIS A 138 -43.18 -2.84 -16.91
CA HIS A 138 -43.59 -4.09 -17.55
C HIS A 138 -42.73 -5.28 -17.12
N VAL A 139 -41.42 -5.09 -16.92
CA VAL A 139 -40.53 -6.14 -16.39
C VAL A 139 -40.90 -6.52 -14.95
N LEU A 140 -41.17 -5.54 -14.08
CA LEU A 140 -41.55 -5.80 -12.69
C LEU A 140 -42.95 -6.43 -12.58
N MET A 141 -43.89 -6.04 -13.46
CA MET A 141 -45.23 -6.65 -13.54
C MET A 141 -45.21 -8.05 -14.17
N GLY A 142 -44.17 -8.41 -14.93
CA GLY A 142 -44.04 -9.69 -15.62
C GLY A 142 -44.75 -9.74 -16.98
N ASP A 143 -45.04 -8.59 -17.57
CA ASP A 143 -45.66 -8.46 -18.89
C ASP A 143 -44.58 -8.57 -19.99
N TRP A 144 -44.00 -9.77 -20.16
CA TRP A 144 -42.84 -10.02 -21.02
C TRP A 144 -43.03 -9.65 -22.49
N SER A 145 -44.25 -9.75 -23.01
CA SER A 145 -44.58 -9.37 -24.40
C SER A 145 -44.53 -7.85 -24.61
N LYS A 146 -44.99 -7.06 -23.63
CA LYS A 146 -44.90 -5.61 -23.65
C LYS A 146 -43.46 -5.15 -23.42
N ALA A 147 -42.73 -5.83 -22.53
CA ALA A 147 -41.31 -5.57 -22.33
C ALA A 147 -40.47 -5.78 -23.61
N ASP A 148 -40.76 -6.78 -24.45
CA ASP A 148 -40.11 -6.95 -25.77
C ASP A 148 -40.45 -5.82 -26.75
N SER A 149 -41.66 -5.26 -26.66
CA SER A 149 -42.05 -4.10 -27.47
C SER A 149 -41.30 -2.84 -27.02
N ASP A 150 -41.28 -2.57 -25.71
CA ASP A 150 -40.59 -1.42 -25.14
C ASP A 150 -39.07 -1.49 -25.35
N LEU A 151 -38.48 -2.70 -25.41
CA LEU A 151 -37.07 -2.89 -25.75
C LEU A 151 -36.74 -2.40 -27.18
N LYS A 152 -37.66 -2.55 -28.13
CA LYS A 152 -37.51 -2.03 -29.50
C LYS A 152 -37.59 -0.50 -29.55
N ASP A 153 -38.41 0.09 -28.69
CA ASP A 153 -38.49 1.55 -28.57
C ASP A 153 -37.24 2.14 -27.86
N LEU A 154 -36.56 1.34 -27.04
CA LEU A 154 -35.31 1.69 -26.35
C LEU A 154 -34.04 1.43 -27.18
N GLU A 155 -34.11 0.58 -28.21
CA GLU A 155 -33.02 0.28 -29.14
C GLU A 155 -32.21 1.51 -29.62
N PRO A 156 -32.82 2.63 -30.08
CA PRO A 156 -32.05 3.78 -30.55
C PRO A 156 -31.33 4.53 -29.43
N LEU A 157 -31.71 4.32 -28.17
CA LEU A 157 -31.17 5.00 -27.00
C LEU A 157 -30.08 4.17 -26.30
N ILE A 158 -29.98 2.87 -26.59
CA ILE A 158 -29.01 1.95 -26.00
C ILE A 158 -27.81 1.80 -26.93
N ASP A 159 -26.65 2.28 -26.47
CA ASP A 159 -25.33 1.96 -27.02
C ASP A 159 -25.17 2.14 -28.55
N ASN A 160 -25.82 3.19 -29.10
CA ASN A 160 -25.88 3.50 -30.54
C ASN A 160 -26.40 2.33 -31.41
N GLY A 161 -27.28 1.47 -30.88
CA GLY A 161 -27.89 0.37 -31.63
C GLY A 161 -27.00 -0.86 -31.83
N LYS A 162 -26.06 -1.14 -30.92
CA LYS A 162 -25.30 -2.40 -30.96
C LYS A 162 -26.24 -3.59 -30.79
N LEU A 163 -26.53 -4.26 -31.90
CA LEU A 163 -27.42 -5.43 -31.98
C LEU A 163 -27.05 -6.54 -30.97
N ALA A 164 -25.76 -6.71 -30.65
CA ALA A 164 -25.31 -7.71 -29.67
C ALA A 164 -25.85 -7.45 -28.25
N THR A 165 -25.85 -6.19 -27.80
CA THR A 165 -26.34 -5.81 -26.45
C THR A 165 -27.85 -6.00 -26.33
N ILE A 166 -28.59 -5.63 -27.37
CA ILE A 166 -30.04 -5.81 -27.45
C ILE A 166 -30.40 -7.30 -27.50
N THR A 167 -29.62 -8.10 -28.23
CA THR A 167 -29.78 -9.56 -28.28
C THR A 167 -29.56 -10.18 -26.90
N GLU A 168 -28.58 -9.69 -26.14
CA GLU A 168 -28.32 -10.13 -24.76
C GLU A 168 -29.43 -9.72 -23.78
N MET A 169 -29.90 -8.46 -23.85
CA MET A 169 -31.04 -8.01 -23.03
C MET A 169 -32.31 -8.81 -23.35
N LYS A 170 -32.57 -9.06 -24.63
CA LYS A 170 -33.68 -9.89 -25.07
C LYS A 170 -33.53 -11.34 -24.58
N PHE A 171 -32.32 -11.89 -24.63
CA PHE A 171 -32.04 -13.22 -24.09
C PHE A 171 -32.38 -13.30 -22.59
N ILE A 172 -31.97 -12.31 -21.79
CA ILE A 172 -32.24 -12.26 -20.34
C ILE A 172 -33.76 -12.20 -20.06
N LEU A 173 -34.51 -11.37 -20.79
CA LEU A 173 -35.97 -11.29 -20.67
C LEU A 173 -36.65 -12.63 -21.00
N LEU A 174 -36.22 -13.26 -22.10
CA LEU A 174 -36.79 -14.52 -22.55
C LEU A 174 -36.40 -15.70 -21.65
N GLU A 175 -35.21 -15.68 -21.06
CA GLU A 175 -34.79 -16.65 -20.03
C GLU A 175 -35.72 -16.56 -18.81
N GLN A 176 -36.01 -15.35 -18.33
CA GLN A 176 -36.94 -15.17 -17.21
C GLN A 176 -38.38 -15.56 -17.58
N LYS A 177 -38.85 -15.19 -18.78
CA LYS A 177 -40.16 -15.63 -19.31
C LYS A 177 -40.26 -17.16 -19.37
N TYR A 178 -39.21 -17.84 -19.82
CA TYR A 178 -39.13 -19.30 -19.86
C TYR A 178 -39.24 -19.94 -18.46
N LEU A 179 -38.47 -19.42 -17.50
CA LEU A 179 -38.49 -19.92 -16.11
C LEU A 179 -39.85 -19.70 -15.45
N GLU A 180 -40.50 -18.55 -15.67
CA GLU A 180 -41.84 -18.29 -15.14
C GLU A 180 -42.91 -19.21 -15.76
N HIS A 181 -42.84 -19.53 -17.05
CA HIS A 181 -43.75 -20.49 -17.67
C HIS A 181 -43.58 -21.92 -17.15
N LEU A 182 -42.34 -22.33 -16.83
CA LEU A 182 -42.08 -23.61 -16.18
C LEU A 182 -42.65 -23.66 -14.76
N ASP A 183 -42.47 -22.57 -13.99
CA ASP A 183 -42.98 -22.46 -12.62
C ASP A 183 -44.51 -22.45 -12.57
N ASP A 184 -45.16 -21.82 -13.56
CA ASP A 184 -46.62 -21.81 -13.75
C ASP A 184 -47.19 -23.17 -14.24
N GLY A 185 -46.33 -24.18 -14.48
CA GLY A 185 -46.76 -25.52 -14.90
C GLY A 185 -47.17 -25.62 -16.37
N ASN A 186 -46.72 -24.69 -17.22
CA ASN A 186 -47.05 -24.62 -18.64
C ASN A 186 -45.83 -24.99 -19.53
N PRO A 187 -45.46 -26.29 -19.63
CA PRO A 187 -44.25 -26.71 -20.35
C PRO A 187 -44.34 -26.52 -21.87
N LEU A 188 -45.55 -26.52 -22.46
CA LEU A 188 -45.72 -26.30 -23.89
C LEU A 188 -45.37 -24.87 -24.29
N ASP A 189 -45.80 -23.89 -23.48
CA ASP A 189 -45.49 -22.48 -23.70
C ASP A 189 -44.01 -22.20 -23.44
N ALA A 190 -43.42 -22.82 -22.40
CA ALA A 190 -41.98 -22.76 -22.16
C ALA A 190 -41.16 -23.35 -23.34
N LEU A 191 -41.60 -24.49 -23.89
CA LEU A 191 -40.95 -25.11 -25.06
C LEU A 191 -41.12 -24.26 -26.32
N HIS A 192 -42.25 -23.57 -26.47
CA HIS A 192 -42.43 -22.58 -27.51
C HIS A 192 -41.37 -21.47 -27.38
N VAL A 193 -41.30 -20.78 -26.24
CA VAL A 193 -40.31 -19.72 -25.98
C VAL A 193 -38.87 -20.19 -26.25
N LEU A 194 -38.51 -21.41 -25.82
CA LEU A 194 -37.18 -21.96 -26.05
C LEU A 194 -36.88 -22.13 -27.55
N ARG A 195 -37.83 -22.67 -28.34
CA ARG A 195 -37.62 -22.99 -29.77
C ARG A 195 -37.83 -21.82 -30.71
N SER A 196 -38.86 -21.01 -30.49
CA SER A 196 -39.28 -19.94 -31.41
C SER A 196 -38.69 -18.58 -31.07
N GLU A 197 -38.30 -18.33 -29.81
CA GLU A 197 -37.83 -17.03 -29.36
C GLU A 197 -36.35 -17.04 -28.92
N LEU A 198 -35.91 -18.02 -28.11
CA LEU A 198 -34.52 -18.11 -27.60
C LEU A 198 -33.53 -18.70 -28.61
N THR A 199 -33.85 -19.84 -29.23
CA THR A 199 -32.94 -20.53 -30.16
C THR A 199 -32.56 -19.68 -31.39
N PRO A 200 -33.48 -18.88 -32.00
CA PRO A 200 -33.13 -18.02 -33.13
C PRO A 200 -32.17 -16.87 -32.82
N LEU A 201 -31.99 -16.50 -31.54
CA LEU A 201 -31.05 -15.44 -31.14
C LEU A 201 -29.58 -15.86 -31.31
N GLN A 202 -29.29 -17.16 -31.43
CA GLN A 202 -27.92 -17.72 -31.55
C GLN A 202 -26.91 -17.20 -30.50
N HIS A 203 -27.42 -16.71 -29.37
CA HIS A 203 -26.65 -16.15 -28.29
C HIS A 203 -26.58 -17.15 -27.12
N ASN A 204 -25.38 -17.37 -26.58
CA ASN A 204 -25.13 -18.25 -25.43
C ASN A 204 -25.77 -19.66 -25.55
N ILE A 205 -25.39 -20.39 -26.60
CA ILE A 205 -25.93 -21.71 -26.96
C ILE A 205 -25.75 -22.74 -25.81
N THR A 206 -24.66 -22.65 -25.05
CA THR A 206 -24.41 -23.50 -23.87
C THR A 206 -25.48 -23.29 -22.79
N ARG A 207 -25.90 -22.05 -22.55
CA ARG A 207 -26.99 -21.74 -21.61
C ARG A 207 -28.34 -22.24 -22.12
N VAL A 208 -28.63 -22.13 -23.42
CA VAL A 208 -29.86 -22.70 -24.02
C VAL A 208 -29.93 -24.22 -23.82
N HIS A 209 -28.81 -24.94 -23.98
CA HIS A 209 -28.75 -26.37 -23.67
C HIS A 209 -29.03 -26.67 -22.19
N GLN A 210 -28.50 -25.85 -21.28
CA GLN A 210 -28.82 -25.98 -19.85
C GLN A 210 -30.30 -25.74 -19.58
N LEU A 211 -30.90 -24.70 -20.17
CA LEU A 211 -32.33 -24.41 -20.03
C LEU A 211 -33.18 -25.60 -20.49
N SER A 212 -32.83 -26.24 -21.61
CA SER A 212 -33.55 -27.43 -22.09
C SER A 212 -33.58 -28.60 -21.10
N SER A 213 -32.56 -28.70 -20.23
CA SER A 213 -32.51 -29.73 -19.17
C SER A 213 -33.52 -29.49 -18.04
N TYR A 214 -33.97 -28.25 -17.86
CA TYR A 214 -34.91 -27.87 -16.80
C TYR A 214 -36.35 -28.33 -17.08
N MET A 215 -36.68 -28.63 -18.35
CA MET A 215 -37.96 -29.27 -18.73
C MET A 215 -38.18 -30.64 -18.05
N MET A 216 -37.11 -31.32 -17.63
CA MET A 216 -37.16 -32.64 -17.01
C MET A 216 -37.31 -32.59 -15.49
N CYS A 217 -37.47 -31.41 -14.90
CA CYS A 217 -37.70 -31.26 -13.46
C CYS A 217 -39.13 -31.68 -13.11
N SER A 218 -39.25 -32.56 -12.11
CA SER A 218 -40.53 -33.09 -11.64
C SER A 218 -41.28 -32.17 -10.67
N THR A 219 -40.55 -31.26 -9.99
CA THR A 219 -41.12 -30.33 -9.02
C THR A 219 -40.53 -28.92 -9.18
N ASN A 220 -41.27 -27.90 -8.77
CA ASN A 220 -40.78 -26.50 -8.81
C ASN A 220 -39.56 -26.30 -7.88
N GLN A 221 -39.46 -27.07 -6.79
CA GLN A 221 -38.27 -27.04 -5.92
C GLN A 221 -37.02 -27.59 -6.62
N ASP A 222 -37.16 -28.64 -7.43
CA ASP A 222 -36.04 -29.15 -8.25
C ASP A 222 -35.58 -28.10 -9.27
N LEU A 223 -36.53 -27.34 -9.85
CA LEU A 223 -36.25 -26.23 -10.76
C LEU A 223 -35.45 -25.13 -10.05
N TYR A 224 -35.89 -24.68 -8.86
CA TYR A 224 -35.21 -23.63 -8.10
C TYR A 224 -33.76 -23.99 -7.75
N GLN A 225 -33.53 -25.24 -7.33
CA GLN A 225 -32.19 -25.71 -6.99
C GLN A 225 -31.29 -25.84 -8.22
N ARG A 226 -31.79 -26.39 -9.33
CA ARG A 226 -31.01 -26.59 -10.56
C ARG A 226 -30.74 -25.29 -11.32
N ALA A 227 -31.67 -24.34 -11.27
CA ALA A 227 -31.53 -23.03 -11.89
C ALA A 227 -30.83 -21.99 -10.99
N LYS A 228 -30.63 -22.30 -9.70
CA LYS A 228 -30.22 -21.32 -8.67
C LYS A 228 -31.09 -20.06 -8.72
N TRP A 229 -32.40 -20.29 -8.76
CA TRP A 229 -33.42 -19.26 -8.96
C TRP A 229 -34.42 -19.31 -7.81
N GLU A 230 -34.77 -18.16 -7.24
CA GLU A 230 -35.63 -18.05 -6.05
C GLU A 230 -37.13 -18.26 -6.34
N GLY A 231 -37.49 -18.49 -7.60
CA GLY A 231 -38.86 -18.66 -8.05
C GLY A 231 -39.50 -17.38 -8.61
N LYS A 232 -40.74 -17.49 -9.08
CA LYS A 232 -41.50 -16.36 -9.62
C LYS A 232 -41.81 -15.36 -8.52
N GLY A 233 -41.40 -14.10 -8.70
CA GLY A 233 -41.68 -13.06 -7.71
C GLY A 233 -41.07 -11.71 -8.02
N ILE A 234 -41.39 -10.74 -7.17
CA ILE A 234 -40.90 -9.35 -7.29
C ILE A 234 -39.37 -9.31 -7.14
N LEU A 235 -38.79 -10.17 -6.30
CA LEU A 235 -37.35 -10.25 -6.08
C LEU A 235 -36.59 -10.77 -7.32
N SER A 236 -37.06 -11.86 -7.94
CA SER A 236 -36.44 -12.39 -9.15
C SER A 236 -36.56 -11.42 -10.33
N ARG A 237 -37.71 -10.74 -10.46
CA ARG A 237 -37.91 -9.69 -11.47
C ARG A 237 -37.06 -8.45 -11.20
N ALA A 238 -36.89 -8.05 -9.94
CA ALA A 238 -36.01 -6.94 -9.57
C ALA A 238 -34.54 -7.25 -9.88
N LEU A 239 -34.08 -8.49 -9.64
CA LEU A 239 -32.72 -8.93 -9.96
C LEU A 239 -32.47 -8.97 -11.48
N VAL A 240 -33.45 -9.47 -12.25
CA VAL A 240 -33.42 -9.39 -13.72
C VAL A 240 -33.36 -7.95 -14.18
N MET A 241 -34.16 -7.06 -13.58
CA MET A 241 -34.09 -5.63 -13.88
C MET A 241 -32.71 -5.07 -13.56
N GLU A 242 -32.14 -5.34 -12.38
CA GLU A 242 -30.80 -4.89 -11.97
C GLU A 242 -29.74 -5.26 -13.02
N ARG A 243 -29.82 -6.50 -13.53
CA ARG A 243 -28.95 -6.98 -14.62
C ARG A 243 -29.22 -6.28 -15.95
N LEU A 244 -30.47 -5.96 -16.28
CA LEU A 244 -30.80 -5.20 -17.48
C LEU A 244 -30.32 -3.74 -17.38
N GLN A 245 -30.29 -3.16 -16.17
CA GLN A 245 -29.82 -1.79 -15.95
C GLN A 245 -28.34 -1.62 -16.30
N THR A 246 -27.51 -2.66 -16.18
CA THR A 246 -26.07 -2.56 -16.49
C THR A 246 -25.79 -2.34 -17.97
N PHE A 247 -26.72 -2.69 -18.85
CA PHE A 247 -26.61 -2.48 -20.29
C PHE A 247 -27.12 -1.11 -20.75
N MET A 248 -27.85 -0.39 -19.90
CA MET A 248 -28.43 0.90 -20.26
C MET A 248 -27.46 2.05 -19.96
N PRO A 249 -27.35 3.05 -20.85
CA PRO A 249 -26.51 4.20 -20.58
C PRO A 249 -27.11 5.05 -19.45
N PRO A 250 -26.27 5.73 -18.63
CA PRO A 250 -26.72 6.55 -17.51
C PRO A 250 -27.67 7.70 -17.88
N SER A 251 -27.70 8.09 -19.16
CA SER A 251 -28.63 9.09 -19.70
C SER A 251 -30.07 8.59 -19.80
N VAL A 252 -30.26 7.28 -19.97
CA VAL A 252 -31.56 6.62 -20.09
C VAL A 252 -32.05 6.15 -18.72
N MET A 253 -31.17 5.50 -17.97
CA MET A 253 -31.45 5.02 -16.62
C MET A 253 -30.13 4.89 -15.85
N MET A 254 -30.09 5.41 -14.63
CA MET A 254 -28.88 5.31 -13.81
C MET A 254 -28.69 3.89 -13.29
N SER A 255 -27.43 3.51 -13.09
CA SER A 255 -27.09 2.27 -12.39
C SER A 255 -27.72 2.25 -10.98
N PRO A 256 -28.14 1.09 -10.47
CA PRO A 256 -28.76 0.98 -9.15
C PRO A 256 -27.83 1.52 -8.05
N ARG A 257 -28.38 2.25 -7.08
CA ARG A 257 -27.67 2.75 -5.88
C ARG A 257 -26.40 3.56 -6.21
N ARG A 258 -26.39 4.31 -7.31
CA ARG A 258 -25.18 5.02 -7.80
C ARG A 258 -24.57 5.97 -6.77
N LEU A 259 -25.40 6.70 -6.02
CA LEU A 259 -24.92 7.60 -4.97
C LEU A 259 -24.11 6.83 -3.91
N ARG A 260 -24.57 5.64 -3.50
CA ARG A 260 -23.85 4.80 -2.53
C ARG A 260 -22.49 4.38 -3.06
N THR A 261 -22.39 4.00 -4.33
CA THR A 261 -21.11 3.65 -4.97
C THR A 261 -20.15 4.84 -5.01
N LEU A 262 -20.65 6.04 -5.37
CA LEU A 262 -19.84 7.26 -5.38
C LEU A 262 -19.36 7.63 -3.96
N LEU A 263 -20.22 7.49 -2.96
CA LEU A 263 -19.84 7.72 -1.57
C LEU A 263 -18.82 6.68 -1.09
N GLN A 264 -18.93 5.42 -1.52
CA GLN A 264 -17.92 4.40 -1.23
C GLN A 264 -16.55 4.76 -1.84
N GLN A 265 -16.54 5.24 -3.08
CA GLN A 265 -15.32 5.74 -3.74
C GLN A 265 -14.76 6.97 -3.00
N ALA A 266 -15.62 7.88 -2.53
CA ALA A 266 -15.19 9.04 -1.75
C ALA A 266 -14.55 8.62 -0.41
N VAL A 267 -15.13 7.65 0.29
CA VAL A 267 -14.57 7.09 1.53
C VAL A 267 -13.22 6.42 1.27
N GLU A 268 -13.09 5.66 0.17
CA GLU A 268 -11.81 5.06 -0.22
C GLU A 268 -10.75 6.12 -0.59
N LEU A 269 -11.15 7.18 -1.28
CA LEU A 269 -10.24 8.29 -1.56
C LEU A 269 -9.83 8.99 -0.27
N GLN A 270 -10.75 9.28 0.64
CA GLN A 270 -10.42 9.88 1.93
C GLN A 270 -9.49 8.98 2.75
N SER A 271 -9.70 7.66 2.76
CA SER A 271 -8.82 6.71 3.45
C SER A 271 -7.41 6.70 2.86
N GLN A 272 -7.27 6.79 1.53
CA GLN A 272 -5.98 6.88 0.85
C GLN A 272 -5.22 8.19 1.13
N HIS A 273 -5.93 9.28 1.42
CA HIS A 273 -5.34 10.59 1.72
C HIS A 273 -5.04 10.77 3.21
N CYS A 274 -5.67 9.96 4.07
CA CYS A 274 -5.46 9.99 5.51
C CYS A 274 -4.00 9.63 5.87
N PRO A 275 -3.30 10.44 6.70
CA PRO A 275 -1.87 10.25 6.98
C PRO A 275 -1.52 8.94 7.69
N CYS A 276 -2.38 8.47 8.59
CA CYS A 276 -2.12 7.36 9.50
C CYS A 276 -3.04 6.15 9.28
N HIS A 277 -3.86 6.18 8.23
CA HIS A 277 -4.70 5.04 7.86
C HIS A 277 -3.84 3.80 7.60
N ASP A 278 -4.39 2.59 7.84
CA ASP A 278 -3.72 1.28 7.74
C ASP A 278 -3.03 0.73 9.01
N MET A 279 -3.40 1.23 10.19
CA MET A 279 -3.06 0.66 11.51
C MET A 279 -4.10 -0.36 12.03
N ALA A 280 -4.80 -1.08 11.14
CA ALA A 280 -5.90 -2.02 11.40
C ALA A 280 -7.31 -1.43 11.61
N TRP A 281 -7.59 -0.24 11.06
CA TRP A 281 -8.95 0.32 11.05
C TRP A 281 -9.70 -0.01 9.75
N GLU A 282 -10.86 -0.67 9.86
CA GLU A 282 -11.76 -0.87 8.73
C GLU A 282 -12.56 0.41 8.44
N THR A 283 -12.33 1.02 7.27
CA THR A 283 -13.12 2.15 6.78
C THR A 283 -14.25 1.66 5.90
N ASN A 284 -15.48 1.79 6.39
CA ASN A 284 -16.70 1.51 5.66
C ASN A 284 -17.64 2.73 5.75
N LEU A 285 -18.64 2.79 4.87
CA LEU A 285 -19.70 3.81 4.88
C LEU A 285 -20.42 3.95 6.23
N GLU A 286 -20.38 2.90 7.06
CA GLU A 286 -21.02 2.88 8.38
C GLU A 286 -20.09 3.38 9.50
N THR A 287 -18.77 3.32 9.30
CA THR A 287 -17.78 3.70 10.32
C THR A 287 -17.23 5.11 10.10
N VAL A 288 -17.30 5.62 8.87
CA VAL A 288 -16.81 6.96 8.50
C VAL A 288 -17.96 7.94 8.39
N SER A 289 -17.82 9.10 9.02
CA SER A 289 -18.72 10.23 8.84
C SER A 289 -18.59 10.77 7.41
N LEU A 290 -19.69 10.80 6.65
CA LEU A 290 -19.73 11.44 5.33
C LEU A 290 -19.77 12.98 5.40
N LEU A 291 -20.01 13.54 6.59
CA LEU A 291 -20.15 14.98 6.79
C LEU A 291 -18.82 15.69 7.03
N THR A 292 -17.76 14.93 7.33
CA THR A 292 -16.44 15.43 7.70
C THR A 292 -15.38 14.55 7.08
N ASP A 293 -14.30 15.12 6.58
CA ASP A 293 -13.21 14.32 6.00
C ASP A 293 -12.63 13.33 7.02
N HIS A 294 -12.43 12.09 6.58
CA HIS A 294 -11.87 11.05 7.43
C HIS A 294 -10.42 11.35 7.81
N CYS A 295 -10.19 11.52 9.11
CA CYS A 295 -8.87 11.60 9.71
C CYS A 295 -8.79 10.54 10.81
N CYS A 296 -7.90 9.55 10.65
CA CYS A 296 -7.70 8.57 11.72
C CYS A 296 -7.03 9.26 12.92
N THR A 297 -7.41 8.85 14.12
CA THR A 297 -6.78 9.30 15.36
C THR A 297 -5.37 8.72 15.47
N THR A 298 -4.42 9.48 16.00
CA THR A 298 -3.05 8.99 16.27
C THR A 298 -2.98 7.98 17.43
N ASP A 299 -4.11 7.70 18.08
CA ASP A 299 -4.19 6.96 19.34
C ASP A 299 -3.74 5.50 19.25
N GLY A 300 -3.67 4.93 18.03
CA GLY A 300 -3.12 3.58 17.79
C GLY A 300 -1.69 3.55 17.26
N PHE A 301 -1.08 4.70 16.98
CA PHE A 301 0.20 4.79 16.27
C PHE A 301 1.39 4.74 17.24
N PRO A 302 2.50 4.03 16.92
CA PRO A 302 3.65 3.91 17.81
C PRO A 302 4.47 5.21 17.89
N MET A 303 3.98 6.20 18.64
CA MET A 303 4.63 7.51 18.80
C MET A 303 5.23 7.76 20.18
N GLN A 304 4.89 6.94 21.18
CA GLN A 304 5.31 7.16 22.55
C GLN A 304 6.21 6.02 23.02
N THR A 305 7.31 6.34 23.71
CA THR A 305 8.12 5.33 24.40
C THR A 305 7.29 4.73 25.53
N ILE A 306 6.96 3.44 25.43
CA ILE A 306 6.24 2.67 26.46
C ILE A 306 7.24 2.05 27.43
N GLN A 307 8.37 1.58 26.92
CA GLN A 307 9.38 0.88 27.72
C GLN A 307 10.78 1.17 27.18
N ILE A 308 11.75 1.23 28.10
CA ILE A 308 13.18 1.32 27.81
C ILE A 308 13.83 0.07 28.39
N LEU A 309 14.53 -0.69 27.56
CA LEU A 309 15.27 -1.88 27.94
C LEU A 309 16.75 -1.50 28.07
N THR A 310 17.36 -1.82 29.21
CA THR A 310 18.72 -1.41 29.57
C THR A 310 19.58 -2.59 30.03
N ASP A 311 19.21 -3.81 29.62
CA ASP A 311 19.88 -5.03 30.06
C ASP A 311 21.22 -5.28 29.32
N HIS A 312 21.45 -4.61 28.18
CA HIS A 312 22.74 -4.62 27.50
C HIS A 312 23.76 -3.73 28.20
N CYS A 313 25.03 -4.15 28.15
CA CYS A 313 26.13 -3.44 28.82
C CYS A 313 26.92 -2.51 27.87
N ASP A 314 26.68 -2.60 26.56
CA ASP A 314 27.35 -1.81 25.52
C ASP A 314 26.37 -1.48 24.38
N GLU A 315 26.86 -0.80 23.34
CA GLU A 315 26.13 -0.38 22.14
C GLU A 315 25.25 -1.48 21.55
N VAL A 316 23.97 -1.18 21.29
CA VAL A 316 23.05 -2.12 20.63
C VAL A 316 22.95 -1.74 19.16
N TRP A 317 23.44 -2.62 18.30
CA TRP A 317 23.52 -2.36 16.86
C TRP A 317 22.33 -2.89 16.09
N PHE A 318 21.67 -3.94 16.59
CA PHE A 318 20.61 -4.60 15.83
C PHE A 318 19.42 -5.00 16.72
N CYS A 319 18.21 -4.86 16.19
CA CYS A 319 17.00 -5.41 16.78
C CYS A 319 16.05 -5.92 15.70
N LYS A 320 15.40 -7.06 15.91
CA LYS A 320 14.41 -7.58 14.95
C LYS A 320 13.32 -8.38 15.63
N PHE A 321 12.07 -8.06 15.33
CA PHE A 321 10.93 -8.87 15.76
C PHE A 321 10.90 -10.20 14.99
N SER A 322 10.45 -11.25 15.67
CA SER A 322 10.18 -12.54 15.04
C SER A 322 9.00 -12.45 14.07
N PRO A 323 8.94 -13.33 13.04
CA PRO A 323 7.81 -13.39 12.11
C PRO A 323 6.45 -13.63 12.78
N ASP A 324 6.41 -14.34 13.91
CA ASP A 324 5.20 -14.52 14.72
C ASP A 324 4.80 -13.28 15.54
N GLY A 325 5.65 -12.25 15.59
CA GLY A 325 5.45 -11.01 16.35
C GLY A 325 5.51 -11.15 17.88
N LEU A 326 5.79 -12.34 18.40
CA LEU A 326 5.76 -12.63 19.83
C LEU A 326 7.12 -12.49 20.52
N LYS A 327 8.20 -12.34 19.75
CA LYS A 327 9.56 -12.23 20.28
C LYS A 327 10.31 -11.07 19.63
N LEU A 328 11.22 -10.45 20.39
CA LEU A 328 12.22 -9.53 19.87
C LEU A 328 13.60 -10.10 20.16
N ALA A 329 14.50 -10.02 19.19
CA ALA A 329 15.92 -10.28 19.40
C ALA A 329 16.70 -8.98 19.31
N THR A 330 17.64 -8.77 20.23
CA THR A 330 18.53 -7.60 20.27
C THR A 330 19.98 -8.08 20.31
N GLY A 331 20.80 -7.54 19.42
CA GLY A 331 22.22 -7.86 19.30
C GLY A 331 23.08 -6.66 19.66
N SER A 332 24.07 -6.88 20.52
CA SER A 332 24.94 -5.84 21.04
C SER A 332 26.43 -6.15 20.81
N LYS A 333 27.22 -5.09 20.89
CA LYS A 333 28.68 -5.13 20.94
C LYS A 333 29.22 -5.87 22.17
N ASP A 334 28.43 -5.98 23.24
CA ASP A 334 28.74 -6.76 24.45
C ASP A 334 28.84 -8.28 24.23
N SER A 335 28.69 -8.72 22.97
CA SER A 335 28.72 -10.11 22.52
C SER A 335 27.54 -10.96 22.96
N THR A 336 26.46 -10.32 23.43
CA THR A 336 25.23 -11.00 23.80
C THR A 336 24.11 -10.76 22.79
N VAL A 337 23.27 -11.78 22.62
CA VAL A 337 21.95 -11.62 21.99
C VAL A 337 20.89 -11.84 23.05
N ILE A 338 20.06 -10.84 23.31
CA ILE A 338 18.97 -10.96 24.26
C ILE A 338 17.67 -11.23 23.50
N ILE A 339 16.93 -12.25 23.95
CA ILE A 339 15.60 -12.55 23.49
C ILE A 339 14.58 -12.04 24.50
N TRP A 340 13.57 -11.36 23.99
CA TRP A 340 12.48 -10.78 24.74
C TRP A 340 11.16 -11.40 24.30
N ASP A 341 10.28 -11.71 25.25
CA ASP A 341 8.89 -12.08 24.97
C ASP A 341 8.03 -10.81 24.92
N VAL A 342 7.21 -10.69 23.88
CA VAL A 342 6.25 -9.60 23.68
C VAL A 342 4.94 -9.97 24.36
N ASP A 343 4.39 -9.07 25.17
CA ASP A 343 3.03 -9.16 25.69
C ASP A 343 2.05 -8.44 24.72
N PRO A 344 1.21 -9.16 23.95
CA PRO A 344 0.33 -8.56 22.94
C PRO A 344 -0.67 -7.55 23.50
N TYR A 345 -1.07 -7.70 24.76
CA TYR A 345 -2.10 -6.86 25.36
C TYR A 345 -1.53 -5.56 25.91
N LYS A 346 -0.35 -5.64 26.53
CA LYS A 346 0.31 -4.49 27.14
C LYS A 346 1.28 -3.78 26.20
N LEU A 347 1.66 -4.44 25.09
CA LEU A 347 2.68 -3.97 24.16
C LEU A 347 4.04 -3.73 24.86
N THR A 348 4.30 -4.49 25.92
CA THR A 348 5.56 -4.46 26.70
C THR A 348 6.36 -5.73 26.48
N LEU A 349 7.68 -5.64 26.66
CA LEU A 349 8.59 -6.75 26.51
C LEU A 349 9.11 -7.23 27.86
N LYS A 350 9.31 -8.54 27.99
CA LYS A 350 9.91 -9.18 29.16
C LYS A 350 11.17 -9.92 28.74
N HIS A 351 12.23 -9.77 29.54
CA HIS A 351 13.46 -10.50 29.33
C HIS A 351 13.19 -12.01 29.42
N ARG A 352 13.42 -12.74 28.33
CA ARG A 352 13.27 -14.21 28.29
C ARG A 352 14.59 -14.89 28.60
N ARG A 353 15.64 -14.54 27.85
CA ARG A 353 16.95 -15.19 27.94
C ARG A 353 18.03 -14.41 27.21
N VAL A 354 19.25 -14.54 27.71
CA VAL A 354 20.49 -14.18 27.02
C VAL A 354 21.03 -15.40 26.30
N LEU A 355 21.27 -15.29 24.99
CA LEU A 355 22.03 -16.24 24.20
C LEU A 355 23.50 -15.86 24.34
N ASP A 356 24.12 -16.37 25.39
CA ASP A 356 25.55 -16.23 25.65
C ASP A 356 26.27 -17.48 25.13
N GLY A 357 27.07 -17.30 24.09
CA GLY A 357 27.94 -18.32 23.55
C GLY A 357 29.39 -18.01 23.89
N GLN A 358 30.22 -19.04 24.01
CA GLN A 358 31.68 -18.97 24.23
C GLN A 358 32.47 -18.14 23.18
N ALA A 359 31.80 -17.42 22.28
CA ALA A 359 32.35 -16.65 21.19
C ALA A 359 32.34 -15.16 21.55
N GLN A 360 33.52 -14.56 21.60
CA GLN A 360 33.74 -13.12 21.79
C GLN A 360 33.39 -12.37 20.49
N LEU A 361 32.12 -12.45 20.08
CA LEU A 361 31.63 -11.94 18.80
C LEU A 361 30.71 -10.75 19.04
N SER A 362 31.15 -9.54 18.67
CA SER A 362 30.27 -8.37 18.66
C SER A 362 29.19 -8.52 17.60
N VAL A 363 27.92 -8.52 18.01
CA VAL A 363 26.79 -8.89 17.15
C VAL A 363 26.40 -7.73 16.24
N SER A 364 26.54 -7.91 14.93
CA SER A 364 26.23 -6.88 13.93
C SER A 364 24.84 -7.06 13.31
N PHE A 365 24.39 -8.31 13.12
CA PHE A 365 23.10 -8.61 12.52
C PHE A 365 22.45 -9.85 13.14
N VAL A 366 21.12 -9.88 13.03
CA VAL A 366 20.29 -10.98 13.49
C VAL A 366 19.20 -11.27 12.44
N SER A 367 19.03 -12.53 12.06
CA SER A 367 17.95 -12.96 11.16
C SER A 367 17.14 -14.08 11.80
N TRP A 368 15.82 -13.94 11.81
CA TRP A 368 14.90 -14.97 12.26
C TRP A 368 14.64 -16.00 11.16
N SER A 369 14.45 -17.26 11.55
CA SER A 369 13.84 -18.25 10.66
C SER A 369 12.35 -17.94 10.46
N PRO A 370 11.75 -18.35 9.33
CA PRO A 370 10.34 -18.13 9.05
C PRO A 370 9.37 -18.70 10.09
N ASP A 371 9.78 -19.77 10.78
CA ASP A 371 9.00 -20.42 11.84
C ASP A 371 9.21 -19.81 13.24
N SER A 372 10.02 -18.75 13.36
CA SER A 372 10.29 -18.01 14.61
C SER A 372 10.95 -18.84 15.73
N LYS A 373 11.60 -19.97 15.39
CA LYS A 373 12.28 -20.86 16.35
C LYS A 373 13.79 -20.76 16.32
N LEU A 374 14.37 -20.48 15.17
CA LEU A 374 15.81 -20.37 14.98
C LEU A 374 16.19 -18.92 14.75
N ILE A 375 17.40 -18.59 15.15
CA ILE A 375 17.96 -17.26 14.93
C ILE A 375 19.40 -17.41 14.45
N LEU A 376 19.69 -16.74 13.33
CA LEU A 376 21.02 -16.63 12.74
C LEU A 376 21.64 -15.34 13.25
N VAL A 377 22.82 -15.46 13.84
CA VAL A 377 23.57 -14.38 14.46
C VAL A 377 24.94 -14.32 13.79
N GLY A 378 25.33 -13.12 13.40
CA GLY A 378 26.67 -12.86 12.89
C GLY A 378 27.27 -11.58 13.46
N GLY A 379 28.59 -11.49 13.32
CA GLY A 379 29.36 -10.40 13.90
C GLY A 379 29.83 -9.38 12.87
N THR A 380 30.72 -8.52 13.31
CA THR A 380 31.32 -7.47 12.48
C THR A 380 32.17 -8.04 11.34
N GLU A 381 32.67 -7.18 10.48
CA GLU A 381 33.50 -7.54 9.32
C GLU A 381 34.74 -8.38 9.65
N ASP A 382 35.25 -8.32 10.88
CA ASP A 382 36.40 -9.12 11.33
C ASP A 382 36.03 -10.59 11.66
N SER A 383 34.74 -10.90 11.66
CA SER A 383 34.20 -12.17 12.11
C SER A 383 34.08 -13.16 10.98
N HIS A 384 34.65 -14.35 11.17
CA HIS A 384 34.60 -15.46 10.22
C HIS A 384 33.56 -16.53 10.61
N GLU A 385 32.88 -16.36 11.73
CA GLU A 385 31.95 -17.34 12.29
C GLU A 385 30.52 -16.83 12.31
N LEU A 386 29.56 -17.73 12.07
CA LEU A 386 28.14 -17.52 12.26
C LEU A 386 27.55 -18.57 13.19
N TYR A 387 26.51 -18.16 13.91
CA TYR A 387 25.87 -19.00 14.91
C TYR A 387 24.37 -19.08 14.66
N ILE A 388 23.84 -20.30 14.67
CA ILE A 388 22.39 -20.54 14.64
C ILE A 388 21.97 -21.10 15.99
N TRP A 389 21.09 -20.39 16.67
CA TRP A 389 20.58 -20.77 17.98
C TRP A 389 19.11 -21.16 17.89
N ASN A 390 18.72 -22.14 18.69
CA ASN A 390 17.32 -22.40 18.98
C ASN A 390 16.86 -21.46 20.10
N VAL A 391 15.84 -20.67 19.83
CA VAL A 391 15.35 -19.62 20.72
C VAL A 391 14.57 -20.19 21.91
N ASP A 392 13.91 -21.33 21.74
CA ASP A 392 13.08 -21.96 22.78
C ASP A 392 13.93 -22.68 23.84
N ASP A 393 15.01 -23.34 23.42
CA ASP A 393 15.92 -24.05 24.33
C ASP A 393 17.19 -23.25 24.67
N GLY A 394 17.51 -22.22 23.89
CA GLY A 394 18.74 -21.43 24.03
C GLY A 394 20.00 -22.22 23.67
N LYS A 395 19.86 -23.33 22.94
CA LYS A 395 20.97 -24.20 22.55
C LYS A 395 21.50 -23.81 21.18
N LEU A 396 22.82 -23.87 21.04
CA LEU A 396 23.48 -23.72 19.76
C LEU A 396 23.16 -24.93 18.87
N VAL A 397 22.65 -24.66 17.67
CA VAL A 397 22.31 -25.69 16.67
C VAL A 397 23.44 -25.82 15.66
N VAL A 398 23.92 -24.70 15.12
CA VAL A 398 24.98 -24.66 14.11
C VAL A 398 26.02 -23.63 14.48
N LYS A 399 27.28 -24.04 14.44
CA LYS A 399 28.43 -23.14 14.34
C LYS A 399 29.01 -23.28 12.93
N PHE A 400 28.88 -22.23 12.13
CA PHE A 400 29.37 -22.21 10.75
C PHE A 400 30.63 -21.36 10.63
N SER A 401 31.66 -21.92 9.99
CA SER A 401 32.91 -21.24 9.67
C SER A 401 33.59 -22.03 8.54
N GLN A 402 33.96 -21.36 7.46
CA GLN A 402 34.62 -21.99 6.32
C GLN A 402 36.13 -21.70 6.31
N SER A 403 36.53 -20.44 6.32
CA SER A 403 37.94 -20.01 6.39
C SER A 403 38.13 -18.93 7.44
N LEU A 404 39.31 -18.92 8.09
CA LEU A 404 39.72 -17.86 9.02
C LEU A 404 39.90 -16.51 8.33
N GLU A 405 40.09 -16.52 7.01
CA GLU A 405 40.20 -15.31 6.20
C GLU A 405 38.85 -14.76 5.77
N ASP A 406 37.72 -15.43 6.06
CA ASP A 406 36.40 -14.96 5.65
C ASP A 406 35.92 -13.76 6.48
N SER A 407 34.85 -13.13 6.01
CA SER A 407 34.13 -12.06 6.69
C SER A 407 32.65 -12.29 6.44
N LEU A 408 31.92 -12.73 7.46
CA LEU A 408 30.51 -13.07 7.37
C LEU A 408 29.68 -12.02 8.10
N ALA A 409 29.48 -10.88 7.43
CA ALA A 409 28.84 -9.69 8.00
C ALA A 409 27.32 -9.62 7.78
N CYS A 410 26.75 -10.48 6.92
CA CYS A 410 25.31 -10.50 6.66
C CYS A 410 24.82 -11.91 6.31
N GLY A 411 23.52 -12.14 6.55
CA GLY A 411 22.89 -13.41 6.22
C GLY A 411 21.37 -13.40 6.40
N ALA A 412 20.71 -14.35 5.76
CA ALA A 412 19.26 -14.48 5.75
C ALA A 412 18.84 -15.96 5.61
N PHE A 413 17.71 -16.32 6.23
CA PHE A 413 17.07 -17.62 6.00
C PHE A 413 16.28 -17.63 4.69
N SER A 414 16.20 -18.79 4.06
CA SER A 414 15.21 -19.04 3.01
C SER A 414 13.79 -18.98 3.60
N ARG A 415 12.79 -18.69 2.77
CA ARG A 415 11.39 -18.57 3.20
C ARG A 415 10.78 -19.90 3.64
N ASP A 416 11.32 -21.02 3.16
CA ASP A 416 10.99 -22.37 3.64
C ASP A 416 11.70 -22.74 4.97
N GLY A 417 12.70 -21.96 5.39
CA GLY A 417 13.50 -22.20 6.59
C GLY A 417 14.49 -23.36 6.49
N ALA A 418 14.63 -24.02 5.34
CA ALA A 418 15.51 -25.18 5.17
C ALA A 418 16.98 -24.81 4.97
N ARG A 419 17.24 -23.60 4.47
CA ARG A 419 18.57 -23.10 4.11
C ARG A 419 18.80 -21.72 4.67
N PHE A 420 20.06 -21.32 4.71
CA PHE A 420 20.46 -19.94 4.97
C PHE A 420 21.56 -19.53 4.02
N VAL A 421 21.64 -18.23 3.79
CA VAL A 421 22.70 -17.61 2.99
C VAL A 421 23.50 -16.70 3.89
N CYS A 422 24.80 -16.68 3.66
CA CYS A 422 25.69 -15.73 4.31
C CYS A 422 26.71 -15.16 3.34
N GLY A 423 27.18 -13.97 3.65
CA GLY A 423 28.27 -13.35 2.91
C GLY A 423 28.82 -12.13 3.62
N GLY A 424 29.83 -11.52 3.01
CA GLY A 424 30.38 -10.27 3.52
C GLY A 424 31.38 -9.63 2.58
N GLN A 425 32.24 -8.78 3.14
CA GLN A 425 33.02 -7.83 2.35
C GLN A 425 34.26 -8.41 1.67
N LYS A 426 34.68 -9.61 2.06
CA LYS A 426 35.87 -10.26 1.49
C LYS A 426 35.58 -11.07 0.21
N GLY A 427 34.31 -11.13 -0.21
CA GLY A 427 33.95 -11.67 -1.53
C GLY A 427 33.28 -13.05 -1.49
N GLN A 428 32.93 -13.54 -0.32
CA GLN A 428 32.26 -14.83 -0.15
C GLN A 428 30.74 -14.64 -0.10
N LEU A 429 30.02 -15.49 -0.84
CA LEU A 429 28.58 -15.67 -0.71
C LEU A 429 28.27 -17.17 -0.70
N TYR A 430 27.94 -17.70 0.48
CA TYR A 430 27.66 -19.12 0.69
C TYR A 430 26.17 -19.38 0.86
N LEU A 431 25.68 -20.42 0.19
CA LEU A 431 24.39 -21.03 0.43
C LEU A 431 24.61 -22.31 1.25
N CYS A 432 23.99 -22.40 2.42
CA CYS A 432 24.19 -23.49 3.36
C CYS A 432 22.88 -24.12 3.78
N ASP A 433 22.90 -25.42 4.08
CA ASP A 433 21.80 -26.10 4.76
C ASP A 433 21.91 -25.90 6.27
N LEU A 434 20.81 -26.13 7.01
CA LEU A 434 20.77 -26.07 8.48
C LEU A 434 21.72 -27.05 9.20
N ASN A 435 22.38 -27.97 8.48
CA ASN A 435 23.42 -28.84 9.04
C ASN A 435 24.81 -28.17 9.07
N GLY A 436 24.94 -26.95 8.53
CA GLY A 436 26.21 -26.24 8.40
C GLY A 436 27.03 -26.66 7.17
N THR A 437 26.45 -27.44 6.25
CA THR A 437 27.09 -27.85 5.00
C THR A 437 26.86 -26.80 3.92
N ILE A 438 27.93 -26.44 3.19
CA ILE A 438 27.84 -25.56 2.03
C ILE A 438 27.22 -26.34 0.87
N VAL A 439 26.08 -25.86 0.37
CA VAL A 439 25.38 -26.40 -0.79
C VAL A 439 26.03 -25.85 -2.06
N ASP A 440 26.26 -24.55 -2.12
CA ASP A 440 26.89 -23.85 -3.25
C ASP A 440 27.45 -22.47 -2.80
N SER A 441 28.35 -21.87 -3.58
CA SER A 441 29.12 -20.69 -3.20
C SER A 441 29.50 -19.81 -4.40
N TRP A 442 29.31 -18.49 -4.30
CA TRP A 442 29.88 -17.52 -5.25
C TRP A 442 31.15 -16.89 -4.65
N GLU A 443 32.20 -16.80 -5.45
CA GLU A 443 33.46 -16.13 -5.08
C GLU A 443 33.58 -14.77 -5.77
N GLY A 444 34.24 -13.82 -5.12
CA GLY A 444 34.47 -12.46 -5.62
C GLY A 444 33.29 -11.49 -5.42
N VAL A 445 32.21 -11.93 -4.76
CA VAL A 445 30.98 -11.14 -4.54
C VAL A 445 31.03 -10.49 -3.16
N ARG A 446 31.34 -9.19 -3.10
CA ARG A 446 31.50 -8.45 -1.83
C ARG A 446 30.19 -7.80 -1.45
N VAL A 447 29.59 -8.25 -0.35
CA VAL A 447 28.21 -7.88 -0.02
C VAL A 447 28.11 -7.27 1.37
N ASN A 448 27.29 -6.23 1.47
CA ASN A 448 27.03 -5.52 2.75
C ASN A 448 25.71 -5.98 3.40
N SER A 449 24.74 -6.38 2.58
CA SER A 449 23.42 -6.82 3.01
C SER A 449 22.89 -7.86 2.04
N ILE A 450 22.09 -8.79 2.55
CA ILE A 450 21.50 -9.90 1.79
C ILE A 450 20.03 -10.05 2.20
N ALA A 451 19.18 -10.40 1.24
CA ALA A 451 17.80 -10.79 1.51
C ALA A 451 17.38 -11.94 0.57
N PHE A 452 16.60 -12.87 1.11
CA PHE A 452 16.04 -13.98 0.35
C PHE A 452 14.67 -13.56 -0.21
N ARG A 453 14.43 -13.81 -1.50
CA ARG A 453 13.11 -13.59 -2.10
C ARG A 453 12.11 -14.67 -1.71
N ALA A 454 10.83 -14.34 -1.80
CA ALA A 454 9.71 -15.25 -1.53
C ALA A 454 9.68 -16.45 -2.50
N ASP A 455 10.36 -16.38 -3.65
CA ASP A 455 10.48 -17.46 -4.62
C ASP A 455 11.39 -18.62 -4.16
N ASN A 456 12.11 -18.47 -3.05
CA ASN A 456 13.11 -19.43 -2.53
C ASN A 456 14.25 -19.78 -3.49
N LYS A 457 14.45 -18.99 -4.53
CA LYS A 457 15.48 -19.23 -5.56
C LYS A 457 16.43 -18.05 -5.69
N THR A 458 15.87 -16.85 -5.64
CA THR A 458 16.62 -15.62 -5.88
C THR A 458 17.07 -15.02 -4.56
N ILE A 459 18.36 -14.75 -4.48
CA ILE A 459 18.98 -14.06 -3.36
C ILE A 459 19.39 -12.68 -3.83
N LEU A 460 18.90 -11.65 -3.15
CA LEU A 460 19.29 -10.28 -3.41
C LEU A 460 20.50 -9.94 -2.54
N ALA A 461 21.52 -9.36 -3.15
CA ALA A 461 22.68 -8.88 -2.41
C ALA A 461 23.07 -7.48 -2.87
N ALA A 462 23.32 -6.61 -1.89
CA ALA A 462 23.86 -5.28 -2.11
C ALA A 462 25.38 -5.35 -2.15
N ASP A 463 25.93 -4.99 -3.31
CA ASP A 463 27.35 -5.08 -3.64
C ASP A 463 28.06 -3.73 -3.43
N ASN A 464 29.38 -3.75 -3.27
CA ASN A 464 30.21 -2.56 -3.10
C ASN A 464 30.26 -1.66 -4.37
N HIS A 465 29.72 -2.14 -5.48
CA HIS A 465 29.54 -1.39 -6.72
C HIS A 465 28.24 -0.57 -6.79
N TYR A 466 27.62 -0.29 -5.64
CA TYR A 466 26.43 0.56 -5.49
C TYR A 466 25.20 0.00 -6.20
N ARG A 467 25.08 -1.33 -6.20
CA ARG A 467 24.02 -2.04 -6.93
C ARG A 467 23.43 -3.15 -6.06
N ILE A 468 22.18 -3.50 -6.34
CA ILE A 468 21.61 -4.77 -5.89
C ILE A 468 21.59 -5.72 -7.08
N ARG A 469 22.16 -6.91 -6.88
CA ARG A 469 22.09 -8.03 -7.84
C ARG A 469 21.24 -9.16 -7.28
N GLY A 470 20.56 -9.85 -8.17
CA GLY A 470 19.92 -11.13 -7.90
C GLY A 470 20.86 -12.27 -8.25
N TYR A 471 20.99 -13.24 -7.35
CA TYR A 471 21.77 -14.46 -7.53
C TYR A 471 20.84 -15.66 -7.43
N ASN A 472 20.88 -16.54 -8.43
CA ASN A 472 20.18 -17.81 -8.41
C ASN A 472 21.20 -18.95 -8.40
N PHE A 473 21.05 -19.84 -7.42
CA PHE A 473 21.89 -21.01 -7.20
C PHE A 473 21.32 -22.29 -7.83
N ASP A 474 20.11 -22.23 -8.39
CA ASP A 474 19.57 -23.33 -9.19
C ASP A 474 20.42 -23.54 -10.44
N SER A 475 20.47 -24.77 -10.94
CA SER A 475 21.15 -25.09 -12.19
C SER A 475 20.22 -24.81 -13.39
N PRO A 476 20.60 -23.93 -14.34
CA PRO A 476 21.88 -23.23 -14.49
C PRO A 476 22.00 -21.99 -13.61
N ARG A 477 23.18 -21.85 -13.01
CA ARG A 477 23.57 -20.72 -12.17
C ARG A 477 23.41 -19.41 -12.95
N SER A 478 22.73 -18.43 -12.36
CA SER A 478 22.52 -17.13 -13.01
C SER A 478 22.59 -15.97 -12.02
N ASP A 479 23.07 -14.83 -12.51
CA ASP A 479 23.09 -13.58 -11.78
C ASP A 479 22.64 -12.43 -12.69
N PHE A 480 21.96 -11.43 -12.12
CA PHE A 480 21.41 -10.32 -12.89
C PHE A 480 21.34 -9.04 -12.06
N ASP A 481 21.42 -7.89 -12.75
CA ASP A 481 21.28 -6.58 -12.13
C ASP A 481 19.79 -6.24 -11.90
N ILE A 482 19.48 -5.80 -10.68
CA ILE A 482 18.15 -5.34 -10.30
C ILE A 482 18.10 -3.82 -10.37
N LEU A 483 18.94 -3.15 -9.57
CA LEU A 483 19.00 -1.70 -9.50
C LEU A 483 20.41 -1.21 -9.18
N ARG A 484 20.64 0.07 -9.45
CA ARG A 484 21.91 0.75 -9.19
C ARG A 484 21.65 2.14 -8.65
N GLU A 485 22.35 2.49 -7.58
CA GLU A 485 22.39 3.81 -6.97
C GLU A 485 23.70 4.52 -7.33
N PRO A 486 23.74 5.87 -7.31
CA PRO A 486 24.97 6.63 -7.53
C PRO A 486 25.89 6.65 -6.29
N HIS A 487 25.37 6.25 -5.12
CA HIS A 487 26.07 6.29 -3.84
C HIS A 487 26.06 4.90 -3.17
N PRO A 488 26.97 4.63 -2.22
CA PRO A 488 27.04 3.36 -1.50
C PRO A 488 25.72 2.97 -0.81
N ILE A 489 25.29 1.73 -1.04
CA ILE A 489 24.16 1.11 -0.35
C ILE A 489 24.72 0.46 0.92
N MET A 490 24.32 0.97 2.08
CA MET A 490 24.79 0.48 3.38
C MET A 490 24.02 -0.77 3.79
N THR A 491 22.69 -0.67 3.76
CA THR A 491 21.78 -1.76 4.11
C THR A 491 20.54 -1.68 3.23
N PHE A 492 19.77 -2.76 3.15
CA PHE A 492 18.45 -2.72 2.55
C PHE A 492 17.49 -3.72 3.18
N SER A 493 16.20 -3.46 3.06
CA SER A 493 15.13 -4.36 3.44
C SER A 493 14.12 -4.51 2.30
N ILE A 494 13.50 -5.68 2.19
CA ILE A 494 12.43 -5.96 1.22
C ILE A 494 11.11 -6.05 1.98
N ASN A 495 10.02 -5.62 1.35
CA ASN A 495 8.67 -5.80 1.88
C ASN A 495 8.21 -7.27 1.76
N SER A 496 7.21 -7.67 2.53
CA SER A 496 6.64 -9.02 2.54
C SER A 496 6.09 -9.48 1.18
N ALA A 497 5.66 -8.53 0.34
CA ALA A 497 5.15 -8.78 -1.01
C ALA A 497 6.26 -8.87 -2.09
N ASP A 498 7.53 -8.73 -1.72
CA ASP A 498 8.68 -8.93 -2.62
C ASP A 498 8.75 -7.95 -3.81
N ARG A 499 8.06 -6.80 -3.71
CA ARG A 499 7.93 -5.77 -4.75
C ARG A 499 8.70 -4.49 -4.43
N LEU A 500 8.75 -4.10 -3.16
CA LEU A 500 9.39 -2.86 -2.73
C LEU A 500 10.68 -3.16 -1.97
N ALA A 501 11.74 -2.43 -2.32
CA ALA A 501 13.01 -2.41 -1.59
C ALA A 501 13.22 -1.04 -0.94
N LEU A 502 13.63 -1.05 0.32
CA LEU A 502 14.02 0.11 1.07
C LEU A 502 15.54 0.12 1.24
N LEU A 503 16.19 1.18 0.76
CA LEU A 503 17.64 1.31 0.71
C LEU A 503 18.12 2.43 1.62
N ASN A 504 19.04 2.09 2.52
CA ASN A 504 19.81 3.07 3.28
C ASN A 504 21.06 3.44 2.49
N VAL A 505 21.05 4.64 1.90
CA VAL A 505 22.09 5.12 1.00
C VAL A 505 22.95 6.15 1.74
N SER A 506 24.27 5.95 1.72
CA SER A 506 25.22 6.83 2.41
C SER A 506 25.08 8.28 1.95
N ASN A 507 24.98 9.21 2.90
CA ASN A 507 24.82 10.66 2.71
C ASN A 507 23.57 11.13 1.95
N GLN A 508 22.71 10.23 1.46
CA GLN A 508 21.47 10.57 0.76
C GLN A 508 20.22 10.23 1.58
N GLY A 509 20.35 9.36 2.58
CA GLY A 509 19.24 8.94 3.44
C GLY A 509 18.55 7.70 2.90
N LEU A 510 17.22 7.70 2.94
CA LEU A 510 16.42 6.50 2.71
C LEU A 510 15.68 6.58 1.38
N HIS A 511 15.91 5.60 0.51
CA HIS A 511 15.29 5.51 -0.81
C HIS A 511 14.34 4.30 -0.89
N LEU A 512 13.18 4.49 -1.51
CA LEU A 512 12.22 3.45 -1.81
C LEU A 512 12.26 3.11 -3.30
N TRP A 513 12.45 1.84 -3.62
CA TRP A 513 12.51 1.32 -4.98
C TRP A 513 11.42 0.29 -5.21
N ASP A 514 10.92 0.26 -6.43
CA ASP A 514 10.18 -0.87 -6.97
C ASP A 514 11.16 -1.81 -7.67
N ILE A 515 11.23 -3.05 -7.19
CA ILE A 515 12.16 -4.08 -7.67
C ILE A 515 11.72 -4.60 -9.04
N GLU A 516 10.41 -4.69 -9.28
CA GLU A 516 9.84 -5.24 -10.50
C GLU A 516 9.92 -4.21 -11.63
N ASP A 517 9.48 -2.98 -11.35
CA ASP A 517 9.52 -1.87 -12.30
C ASP A 517 10.93 -1.24 -12.41
N LYS A 518 11.87 -1.65 -11.55
CA LYS A 518 13.26 -1.16 -11.47
C LYS A 518 13.35 0.37 -11.41
N CYS A 519 12.41 0.99 -10.69
CA CYS A 519 12.31 2.45 -10.62
C CYS A 519 12.40 2.95 -9.17
N LEU A 520 13.03 4.12 -9.01
CA LEU A 520 13.02 4.84 -7.75
C LEU A 520 11.63 5.42 -7.54
N VAL A 521 10.93 4.93 -6.52
CA VAL A 521 9.59 5.40 -6.14
C VAL A 521 9.69 6.69 -5.35
N ARG A 522 10.62 6.76 -4.38
CA ARG A 522 10.70 7.91 -3.46
C ARG A 522 12.06 8.06 -2.77
N ARG A 523 12.37 9.31 -2.39
CA ARG A 523 13.44 9.65 -1.44
C ARG A 523 12.83 10.28 -0.20
N PHE A 524 13.14 9.75 0.97
CA PHE A 524 12.63 10.27 2.24
C PHE A 524 13.57 11.34 2.79
N GLN A 525 12.99 12.46 3.24
CA GLN A 525 13.75 13.61 3.71
C GLN A 525 13.87 13.61 5.25
N GLY A 526 14.93 14.25 5.76
CA GLY A 526 15.11 14.54 7.18
C GLY A 526 16.08 13.63 7.93
N ILE A 527 16.40 12.44 7.41
CA ILE A 527 17.41 11.56 8.02
C ILE A 527 18.81 12.15 7.86
N ARG A 528 19.59 12.08 8.94
CA ARG A 528 21.05 12.16 8.88
C ARG A 528 21.64 10.77 8.88
N GLN A 529 22.33 10.43 7.80
CA GLN A 529 23.08 9.20 7.65
C GLN A 529 24.42 9.52 6.99
N SER A 530 25.51 9.09 7.60
CA SER A 530 26.87 9.23 7.12
C SER A 530 27.49 7.85 6.87
N ASN A 531 28.31 7.38 7.79
CA ASN A 531 29.11 6.16 7.64
C ASN A 531 28.56 4.98 8.44
N PHE A 532 27.57 5.19 9.32
CA PHE A 532 27.01 4.10 10.11
C PHE A 532 25.97 3.30 9.32
N ALA A 533 26.00 1.98 9.51
CA ALA A 533 25.01 1.07 8.94
C ALA A 533 23.70 1.19 9.72
N ILE A 534 22.74 1.91 9.14
CA ILE A 534 21.39 2.05 9.70
C ILE A 534 20.49 1.01 9.04
N HIS A 535 19.77 0.24 9.84
CA HIS A 535 18.79 -0.74 9.39
C HIS A 535 17.38 -0.17 9.55
N SER A 536 16.72 0.09 8.41
CA SER A 536 15.34 0.55 8.34
C SER A 536 14.38 -0.60 8.10
N CYS A 537 13.09 -0.39 8.36
CA CYS A 537 12.07 -1.40 8.16
C CYS A 537 10.77 -0.83 7.59
N PHE A 538 10.01 -1.72 6.94
CA PHE A 538 8.59 -1.50 6.64
C PHE A 538 7.73 -1.75 7.88
N GLY A 539 6.53 -1.19 7.89
CA GLY A 539 5.57 -1.39 8.97
C GLY A 539 4.15 -0.94 8.65
N GLY A 540 3.23 -1.23 9.56
CA GLY A 540 1.79 -1.16 9.30
C GLY A 540 1.22 -2.46 8.75
N VAL A 541 -0.11 -2.55 8.65
CA VAL A 541 -0.80 -3.80 8.26
C VAL A 541 -0.44 -4.21 6.83
N ASN A 542 -0.42 -3.27 5.90
CA ASN A 542 -0.01 -3.52 4.52
C ASN A 542 1.40 -2.97 4.22
N GLU A 543 2.26 -2.83 5.24
CA GLU A 543 3.60 -2.27 5.09
C GLU A 543 3.62 -0.87 4.45
N SER A 544 2.56 -0.09 4.66
CA SER A 544 2.36 1.26 4.10
C SER A 544 3.22 2.34 4.78
N PHE A 545 3.84 2.01 5.91
CA PHE A 545 4.74 2.87 6.64
C PHE A 545 6.17 2.37 6.57
N VAL A 546 7.09 3.31 6.76
CA VAL A 546 8.52 3.06 6.81
C VAL A 546 9.06 3.71 8.07
N ALA A 547 9.92 3.01 8.79
CA ALA A 547 10.61 3.54 9.97
C ALA A 547 12.12 3.38 9.83
N SER A 548 12.86 4.39 10.29
CA SER A 548 14.32 4.41 10.21
C SER A 548 14.92 5.13 11.40
N GLY A 549 16.08 4.65 11.84
CA GLY A 549 16.91 5.35 12.80
C GLY A 549 17.72 6.45 12.11
N SER A 550 18.32 7.34 12.90
CA SER A 550 19.24 8.35 12.38
C SER A 550 20.35 8.63 13.37
N GLU A 551 21.47 9.15 12.84
CA GLU A 551 22.61 9.60 13.63
C GLU A 551 22.29 10.84 14.48
N ASP A 552 21.19 11.52 14.19
CA ASP A 552 20.67 12.63 15.00
C ASP A 552 19.92 12.18 16.27
N LYS A 553 19.94 10.86 16.57
CA LYS A 553 19.37 10.22 17.77
C LYS A 553 17.85 10.08 17.73
N VAL A 554 17.23 10.32 16.59
CA VAL A 554 15.78 10.29 16.39
C VAL A 554 15.40 9.08 15.56
N VAL A 555 14.24 8.49 15.86
CA VAL A 555 13.56 7.54 14.96
C VAL A 555 12.54 8.31 14.14
N TYR A 556 12.60 8.14 12.84
CA TYR A 556 11.68 8.79 11.91
C TYR A 556 10.71 7.77 11.34
N ILE A 557 9.47 8.20 11.13
CA ILE A 557 8.42 7.40 10.49
C ILE A 557 7.82 8.19 9.33
N TRP A 558 7.66 7.52 8.19
CA TRP A 558 7.01 8.04 6.99
C TRP A 558 5.86 7.14 6.57
N HIS A 559 4.92 7.75 5.86
CA HIS A 559 4.02 7.00 4.99
C HIS A 559 4.70 6.84 3.62
N ILE A 560 4.62 5.67 2.98
CA ILE A 560 5.27 5.39 1.69
C ILE A 560 4.92 6.41 0.59
N LYS A 561 3.72 6.98 0.65
CA LYS A 561 3.24 8.00 -0.30
C LYS A 561 3.71 9.44 0.00
N ARG A 562 4.46 9.70 1.07
CA ARG A 562 4.90 11.05 1.47
C ARG A 562 6.42 11.11 1.61
N GLU A 563 7.03 12.23 1.21
CA GLU A 563 8.49 12.43 1.33
C GLU A 563 8.90 12.95 2.71
N GLU A 564 8.04 13.76 3.32
CA GLU A 564 8.25 14.33 4.64
C GLU A 564 7.89 13.34 5.75
N PRO A 565 8.62 13.37 6.88
CA PRO A 565 8.35 12.49 8.00
C PRO A 565 7.00 12.82 8.65
N LEU A 566 6.22 11.78 8.91
CA LEU A 566 4.96 11.86 9.64
C LEU A 566 5.21 12.04 11.14
N ALA A 567 6.23 11.36 11.68
CA ALA A 567 6.61 11.46 13.07
C ALA A 567 8.13 11.46 13.26
N LYS A 568 8.58 12.17 14.30
CA LYS A 568 9.96 12.21 14.79
C LYS A 568 9.96 11.80 16.26
N LEU A 569 10.44 10.61 16.54
CA LEU A 569 10.44 10.04 17.88
C LEU A 569 11.79 10.32 18.55
N ALA A 570 11.80 11.29 19.45
CA ALA A 570 12.98 11.66 20.22
C ALA A 570 13.04 10.86 21.53
N GLY A 571 14.25 10.48 21.94
CA GLY A 571 14.46 9.85 23.23
C GLY A 571 15.83 9.21 23.40
N HIS A 572 16.38 8.60 22.35
CA HIS A 572 17.73 8.06 22.40
C HIS A 572 18.76 9.17 22.62
N THR A 573 19.86 8.83 23.28
CA THR A 573 20.93 9.80 23.60
C THR A 573 22.10 9.73 22.62
N LYS A 574 22.16 8.67 21.80
CA LYS A 574 23.11 8.46 20.71
C LYS A 574 22.40 7.99 19.43
N THR A 575 23.19 7.79 18.39
CA THR A 575 22.85 7.20 17.08
C THR A 575 21.91 6.00 17.22
N VAL A 576 20.86 5.96 16.38
CA VAL A 576 19.93 4.84 16.31
C VAL A 576 20.30 3.97 15.12
N ASN A 577 20.81 2.77 15.38
CA ASN A 577 21.37 1.88 14.35
C ASN A 577 20.32 1.01 13.69
N CYS A 578 19.28 0.59 14.42
CA CYS A 578 18.30 -0.33 13.87
C CYS A 578 16.91 0.00 14.40
N VAL A 579 15.92 -0.10 13.50
CA VAL A 579 14.51 -0.01 13.83
C VAL A 579 13.82 -1.24 13.28
N SER A 580 12.95 -1.86 14.08
CA SER A 580 12.14 -2.99 13.66
C SER A 580 10.70 -2.77 14.07
N TRP A 581 9.81 -2.83 13.09
CA TRP A 581 8.37 -2.83 13.31
C TRP A 581 7.89 -4.27 13.56
N ASN A 582 6.95 -4.45 14.48
CA ASN A 582 6.34 -5.76 14.69
C ASN A 582 5.40 -6.12 13.51
N PRO A 583 5.58 -7.28 12.86
CA PRO A 583 4.79 -7.67 11.69
C PRO A 583 3.34 -8.08 12.02
N VAL A 584 3.05 -8.47 13.27
CA VAL A 584 1.73 -8.92 13.70
C VAL A 584 0.99 -7.84 14.49
N TYR A 585 1.73 -7.01 15.22
CA TYR A 585 1.17 -5.92 16.05
C TYR A 585 1.64 -4.55 15.53
N PRO A 586 0.92 -3.91 14.59
CA PRO A 586 1.30 -2.65 13.97
C PRO A 586 1.48 -1.47 14.95
N SER A 587 0.92 -1.56 16.14
CA SER A 587 1.08 -0.54 17.18
C SER A 587 2.39 -0.67 17.97
N LEU A 588 3.29 -1.60 17.61
CA LEU A 588 4.53 -1.88 18.32
C LEU A 588 5.76 -1.74 17.43
N LEU A 589 6.69 -0.89 17.84
CA LEU A 589 7.96 -0.62 17.15
C LEU A 589 9.11 -0.68 18.15
N ALA A 590 10.26 -1.20 17.75
CA ALA A 590 11.48 -1.24 18.55
C ALA A 590 12.61 -0.48 17.86
N SER A 591 13.45 0.21 18.63
CA SER A 591 14.66 0.86 18.14
C SER A 591 15.87 0.55 19.02
N ALA A 592 17.01 0.27 18.41
CA ALA A 592 18.29 -0.01 19.05
C ALA A 592 19.30 1.10 18.79
N SER A 593 20.10 1.44 19.80
CA SER A 593 21.01 2.59 19.77
C SER A 593 22.36 2.31 20.45
N ASP A 594 23.37 3.10 20.08
CA ASP A 594 24.68 3.15 20.73
C ASP A 594 24.62 3.67 22.18
N ASP A 595 23.46 4.12 22.66
CA ASP A 595 23.25 4.47 24.06
C ASP A 595 23.05 3.26 24.99
N ALA A 596 23.30 2.04 24.48
CA ALA A 596 23.11 0.76 25.14
C ALA A 596 21.66 0.46 25.53
N THR A 597 20.69 1.20 24.96
CA THR A 597 19.26 0.97 25.22
C THR A 597 18.52 0.50 23.99
N VAL A 598 17.45 -0.26 24.24
CA VAL A 598 16.43 -0.57 23.24
C VAL A 598 15.13 0.08 23.70
N ARG A 599 14.56 0.94 22.85
CA ARG A 599 13.29 1.61 23.13
C ARG A 599 12.15 0.90 22.43
N ILE A 600 11.07 0.73 23.17
CA ILE A 600 9.81 0.17 22.68
C ILE A 600 8.81 1.30 22.57
N TRP A 601 8.29 1.49 21.37
CA TRP A 601 7.34 2.53 21.02
C TRP A 601 5.98 1.91 20.78
N GLY A 602 4.94 2.57 21.29
CA GLY A 602 3.57 2.21 21.01
C GLY A 602 2.59 3.36 21.21
N PRO A 603 1.29 3.05 21.28
CA PRO A 603 0.23 4.05 21.31
C PRO A 603 0.27 4.88 22.59
N LYS A 604 -0.31 6.08 22.52
CA LYS A 604 -0.51 6.89 23.73
C LYS A 604 -1.40 6.11 24.70
N PRO A 605 -1.03 5.97 25.99
CA PRO A 605 -1.89 5.34 26.95
C PRO A 605 -3.15 6.21 27.13
N ASN A 606 -4.32 5.63 26.89
CA ASN A 606 -5.62 6.24 27.17
C ASN A 606 -5.77 6.44 28.69
N GLY A 607 -5.23 7.54 29.21
CA GLY A 607 -5.18 7.78 30.66
C GLY A 607 -4.49 9.05 31.14
N SER A 608 -4.15 10.00 30.26
CA SER A 608 -3.75 11.35 30.68
C SER A 608 -4.76 12.39 30.20
N SER A 609 -5.89 12.48 30.92
CA SER A 609 -6.46 13.81 31.15
C SER A 609 -5.38 14.60 31.90
N ALA A 610 -4.53 15.28 31.14
CA ALA A 610 -3.55 16.20 31.70
C ALA A 610 -4.31 17.23 32.52
N THR A 611 -4.26 17.10 33.85
CA THR A 611 -4.31 18.25 34.72
C THR A 611 -3.21 19.17 34.23
N THR A 612 -3.61 20.25 33.57
CA THR A 612 -2.76 21.40 33.31
C THR A 612 -2.29 21.94 34.66
N GLU A 613 -1.17 21.44 35.15
CA GLU A 613 -0.30 22.23 36.01
C GLU A 613 0.27 23.32 35.11
N SER A 614 -0.39 24.47 35.16
CA SER A 614 0.08 25.72 34.62
C SER A 614 1.35 26.13 35.37
N ASP A 615 2.51 25.97 34.73
CA ASP A 615 3.72 26.70 35.04
C ASP A 615 3.49 28.19 34.75
N ASP A 616 2.83 28.89 35.67
CA ASP A 616 2.89 30.34 35.75
C ASP A 616 4.12 30.74 36.57
N CYS A 617 5.21 31.00 35.84
CA CYS A 617 6.33 31.80 36.32
C CYS A 617 5.89 33.26 36.48
N SER A 618 5.65 33.74 37.71
CA SER A 618 6.02 35.11 38.08
C SER A 618 6.01 35.39 39.59
N SER A 619 7.01 36.17 40.00
CA SER A 619 7.15 36.94 41.24
C SER A 619 7.74 36.23 42.48
N SER A 620 9.06 36.36 42.59
CA SER A 620 9.74 36.56 43.87
C SER A 620 9.35 37.92 44.45
N SER A 621 8.88 37.97 45.71
CA SER A 621 9.44 38.77 46.81
C SER A 621 8.48 39.00 48.00
N SER A 622 9.09 38.89 49.19
CA SER A 622 8.77 39.58 50.46
C SER A 622 7.64 39.08 51.39
N SER A 623 8.14 38.56 52.52
CA SER A 623 7.89 38.96 53.91
C SER A 623 6.68 38.46 54.71
N SER A 624 7.06 37.87 55.86
CA SER A 624 6.57 38.10 57.23
C SER A 624 5.27 37.46 57.70
N SER A 625 5.46 36.39 58.48
CA SER A 625 4.95 36.17 59.85
C SER A 625 3.50 36.54 60.16
N TRP A 626 2.67 35.57 60.54
CA TRP A 626 1.78 35.69 61.71
C TRP A 626 1.58 34.31 62.38
N ASN A 627 1.76 34.32 63.70
CA ASN A 627 1.50 33.25 64.66
C ASN A 627 0.00 33.13 64.98
N MET A 628 -0.31 32.08 65.77
CA MET A 628 -1.55 31.73 66.52
C MET A 628 -2.37 30.64 65.83
N THR A 629 -2.65 29.48 66.44
CA THR A 629 -2.61 29.03 67.85
C THR A 629 -2.42 27.52 67.89
#